data_AF-A0A8J3UA47-F1
#
_entry.id   AF-A0A8J3UA47-F1
#
_cell.length_a   1.000
_cell.length_b   1.000
_cell.length_c   1.000
_cell.angle_alpha   90.00
_cell.angle_beta   90.00
_cell.angle_gamma   90.00
#
_symmetry.space_group_name_H-M   'P 1'
#
loop_
_entity.id
_entity.type
_entity.pdbx_description
1 polymer ?
#
loop_
_entity_poly.entity_id
_entity_poly.type
_entity_poly.pdbx_seq_one_letter_code
_entity_poly.pdbx_strand_id
1 'polypeptide(L)'
;MSSTWEKRRDRLESLPANRLWATRPARRRLVAAGAAALVVLWAGLVVIAQYAPSDLARNVYLSMFGVGLVVGLPVISWLHAATRGAMYLPEQYLDERQRTERHRAYTSAHGATTAVLALLFVLANFVSWQQDGPLSITIPLALIGPTALTLAATHYTMPLLIAGWRLPDLPPDDEDEYEDA
;
A
#
# COMPACT_ATOMS: atom_id res chain seq x y z
N MET A 1 -14.38 -32.38 4.07
CA MET A 1 -14.88 -31.12 4.63
C MET A 1 -13.84 -30.05 4.28
N SER A 2 -13.99 -29.37 3.13
CA SER A 2 -12.96 -28.43 2.67
C SER A 2 -12.82 -27.29 3.66
N SER A 3 -11.59 -26.99 4.05
CA SER A 3 -11.33 -25.90 5.00
C SER A 3 -11.81 -24.58 4.38
N THR A 4 -12.33 -23.66 5.19
CA THR A 4 -12.81 -22.33 4.71
C THR A 4 -11.77 -21.58 3.87
N TRP A 5 -10.50 -21.91 4.06
CA TRP A 5 -9.35 -21.40 3.32
C TRP A 5 -9.20 -21.98 1.91
N GLU A 6 -9.51 -23.25 1.69
CA GLU A 6 -9.57 -23.84 0.33
C GLU A 6 -10.64 -23.13 -0.51
N LYS A 7 -11.86 -22.98 0.04
CA LYS A 7 -12.94 -22.23 -0.65
C LYS A 7 -12.56 -20.78 -0.94
N ARG A 8 -11.74 -20.15 -0.09
CA ARG A 8 -11.23 -18.79 -0.31
C ARG A 8 -10.16 -18.74 -1.39
N ARG A 9 -9.26 -19.72 -1.44
CA ARG A 9 -8.26 -19.83 -2.50
C ARG A 9 -8.95 -20.01 -3.85
N ASP A 10 -9.85 -20.97 -3.97
CA ASP A 10 -10.57 -21.25 -5.23
C ASP A 10 -11.41 -20.03 -5.67
N ARG A 11 -11.99 -19.28 -4.70
CA ARG A 11 -12.66 -18.01 -4.97
C ARG A 11 -11.68 -16.96 -5.50
N LEU A 12 -10.51 -16.81 -4.88
CA LEU A 12 -9.51 -15.83 -5.32
C LEU A 12 -9.00 -16.16 -6.72
N GLU A 13 -8.78 -17.44 -7.03
CA GLU A 13 -8.36 -17.92 -8.35
C GLU A 13 -9.40 -17.64 -9.43
N SER A 14 -10.70 -17.81 -9.12
CA SER A 14 -11.81 -17.54 -10.04
C SER A 14 -12.20 -16.07 -10.18
N LEU A 15 -11.55 -15.12 -9.48
CA LEU A 15 -11.89 -13.71 -9.64
C LEU A 15 -11.48 -13.22 -11.04
N PRO A 16 -12.38 -12.53 -11.78
CA PRO A 16 -12.06 -11.95 -13.09
C PRO A 16 -10.94 -10.90 -13.00
N ALA A 17 -10.77 -10.31 -11.82
CA ALA A 17 -9.59 -9.58 -11.38
C ALA A 17 -8.25 -10.17 -11.81
N ASN A 18 -8.09 -11.49 -11.70
CA ASN A 18 -6.84 -12.16 -12.02
C ASN A 18 -6.51 -12.04 -13.50
N ARG A 19 -7.53 -12.14 -14.36
CA ARG A 19 -7.41 -11.93 -15.81
C ARG A 19 -7.18 -10.45 -16.13
N LEU A 20 -7.93 -9.54 -15.49
CA LEU A 20 -7.78 -8.09 -15.70
C LEU A 20 -6.40 -7.54 -15.32
N TRP A 21 -5.76 -8.14 -14.31
CA TRP A 21 -4.43 -7.76 -13.83
C TRP A 21 -3.38 -8.83 -14.11
N ALA A 22 -3.61 -9.67 -15.13
CA ALA A 22 -2.67 -10.72 -15.51
C ALA A 22 -1.34 -10.13 -16.00
N THR A 23 -1.42 -8.97 -16.65
CA THR A 23 -0.27 -8.32 -17.28
C THR A 23 0.44 -7.34 -16.34
N ARG A 24 1.76 -7.26 -16.49
CA ARG A 24 2.66 -6.36 -15.79
C ARG A 24 2.28 -4.88 -15.95
N PRO A 25 1.95 -4.35 -17.16
CA PRO A 25 1.52 -2.97 -17.28
C PRO A 25 0.23 -2.67 -16.49
N ALA A 26 -0.75 -3.58 -16.49
CA ALA A 26 -1.98 -3.40 -15.72
C ALA A 26 -1.71 -3.37 -14.21
N ARG A 27 -0.91 -4.29 -13.69
CA ARG A 27 -0.51 -4.27 -12.26
C ARG A 27 0.33 -3.06 -11.89
N ARG A 28 1.24 -2.61 -12.76
CA ARG A 28 2.05 -1.41 -12.49
C ARG A 28 1.20 -0.15 -12.38
N ARG A 29 0.12 -0.03 -13.17
CA ARG A 29 -0.87 1.06 -13.02
C ARG A 29 -1.57 0.99 -11.66
N LEU A 30 -1.94 -0.22 -11.23
CA LEU A 30 -2.55 -0.46 -9.92
C LEU A 30 -1.62 -0.07 -8.77
N VAL A 31 -0.35 -0.48 -8.85
CA VAL A 31 0.70 -0.09 -7.90
C VAL A 31 0.90 1.42 -7.90
N ALA A 32 0.94 2.05 -9.07
CA ALA A 32 1.07 3.51 -9.19
C ALA A 32 -0.12 4.23 -8.53
N ALA A 33 -1.35 3.74 -8.73
CA ALA A 33 -2.54 4.28 -8.07
C ALA A 33 -2.48 4.14 -6.54
N GLY A 34 -2.00 2.99 -6.03
CA GLY A 34 -1.82 2.78 -4.60
C GLY A 34 -0.72 3.65 -3.99
N ALA A 35 0.39 3.81 -4.70
CA ALA A 35 1.46 4.73 -4.32
C ALA A 35 0.99 6.18 -4.33
N ALA A 36 0.21 6.59 -5.33
CA ALA A 36 -0.39 7.93 -5.41
C ALA A 36 -1.35 8.17 -4.24
N ALA A 37 -2.18 7.20 -3.86
CA ALA A 37 -3.05 7.31 -2.69
C ALA A 37 -2.23 7.52 -1.39
N LEU A 38 -1.12 6.81 -1.21
CA LEU A 38 -0.21 7.05 -0.08
C LEU A 38 0.41 8.46 -0.11
N VAL A 39 0.85 8.92 -1.29
CA VAL A 39 1.39 10.28 -1.46
C VAL A 39 0.35 11.32 -1.07
N VAL A 40 -0.91 11.14 -1.43
CA VAL A 40 -2.01 12.03 -1.02
C VAL A 40 -2.16 12.07 0.50
N LEU A 41 -2.06 10.92 1.19
CA LEU A 41 -2.11 10.88 2.66
C LEU A 41 -0.94 11.65 3.28
N TRP A 42 0.29 11.42 2.80
CA TRP A 42 1.48 12.15 3.26
C TRP A 42 1.39 13.66 2.99
N ALA A 43 0.90 14.05 1.81
CA ALA A 43 0.70 15.46 1.46
C ALA A 43 -0.35 16.12 2.38
N GLY A 44 -1.38 15.37 2.80
CA GLY A 44 -2.35 15.84 3.80
C GLY A 44 -1.69 16.18 5.15
N LEU A 45 -0.68 15.43 5.58
CA LEU A 45 0.08 15.74 6.80
C LEU A 45 0.88 17.04 6.66
N VAL A 46 1.45 17.29 5.48
CA VAL A 46 2.15 18.56 5.20
C VAL A 46 1.17 19.74 5.30
N VAL A 47 -0.06 19.59 4.80
CA VAL A 47 -1.10 20.63 4.92
C VAL A 47 -1.41 20.93 6.38
N ILE A 48 -1.60 19.89 7.22
CA ILE A 48 -1.84 20.10 8.66
C ILE A 48 -0.62 20.80 9.30
N ALA A 49 0.60 20.34 9.01
CA ALA A 49 1.81 20.88 9.61
C ALA A 49 2.05 22.36 9.30
N GLN A 50 1.69 22.81 8.09
CA GLN A 50 1.91 24.19 7.65
C GLN A 50 0.79 25.15 8.05
N TYR A 51 -0.45 24.67 8.12
CA TYR A 51 -1.62 25.56 8.18
C TYR A 51 -2.52 25.34 9.40
N ALA A 52 -2.20 24.43 10.32
CA ALA A 52 -2.95 24.32 11.57
C ALA A 52 -2.68 25.51 12.52
N PRO A 53 -3.67 25.97 13.30
CA PRO A 53 -5.07 25.56 13.34
C PRO A 53 -5.94 26.41 12.38
N SER A 54 -6.26 25.87 11.21
CA SER A 54 -7.16 26.52 10.23
C SER A 54 -8.29 25.56 9.85
N ASP A 55 -9.53 26.04 9.83
CA ASP A 55 -10.69 25.28 9.35
C ASP A 55 -10.53 24.86 7.89
N LEU A 56 -9.91 25.72 7.07
CA LEU A 56 -9.59 25.39 5.68
C LEU A 56 -8.58 24.23 5.61
N ALA A 57 -7.52 24.27 6.43
CA ALA A 57 -6.53 23.19 6.48
C ALA A 57 -7.16 21.86 6.90
N ARG A 58 -8.08 21.88 7.88
CA ARG A 58 -8.86 20.71 8.28
C ARG A 58 -9.69 20.17 7.11
N ASN A 59 -10.44 21.02 6.41
CA ASN A 59 -11.31 20.60 5.31
C ASN A 59 -10.51 20.05 4.12
N VAL A 60 -9.38 20.69 3.79
CA VAL A 60 -8.46 20.20 2.74
C VAL A 60 -7.87 18.84 3.14
N TYR A 61 -7.37 18.70 4.36
CA TYR A 61 -6.88 17.41 4.86
C TYR A 61 -7.95 16.31 4.79
N LEU A 62 -9.16 16.57 5.30
CA LEU A 62 -10.25 15.60 5.27
C LEU A 62 -10.64 15.20 3.85
N SER A 63 -10.61 16.15 2.91
CA SER A 63 -10.87 15.89 1.49
C SER A 63 -9.77 15.00 0.88
N MET A 64 -8.49 15.32 1.12
CA MET A 64 -7.35 14.51 0.66
C MET A 64 -7.38 13.11 1.27
N PHE A 65 -7.67 13.01 2.57
CA PHE A 65 -7.83 11.74 3.27
C PHE A 65 -8.98 10.92 2.69
N GLY A 66 -10.14 11.55 2.44
CA GLY A 66 -11.27 10.92 1.79
C GLY A 66 -10.93 10.38 0.40
N VAL A 67 -10.26 11.17 -0.44
CA VAL A 67 -9.77 10.73 -1.76
C VAL A 67 -8.79 9.58 -1.63
N GLY A 68 -7.85 9.66 -0.68
CA GLY A 68 -6.90 8.60 -0.38
C GLY A 68 -7.57 7.27 -0.02
N LEU A 69 -8.66 7.30 0.77
CA LEU A 69 -9.45 6.12 1.10
C LEU A 69 -10.26 5.59 -0.09
N VAL A 70 -10.94 6.47 -0.81
CA VAL A 70 -11.80 6.11 -1.96
C VAL A 70 -10.98 5.44 -3.06
N VAL A 71 -9.74 5.89 -3.27
CA VAL A 71 -8.82 5.27 -4.24
C VAL A 71 -8.08 4.08 -3.63
N GLY A 72 -7.58 4.23 -2.40
CA GLY A 72 -6.71 3.25 -1.77
C GLY A 72 -7.40 1.93 -1.43
N LEU A 73 -8.62 1.96 -0.92
CA LEU A 73 -9.33 0.75 -0.50
C LEU A 73 -9.60 -0.21 -1.69
N PRO A 74 -10.17 0.24 -2.84
CA PRO A 74 -10.32 -0.61 -4.02
C PRO A 74 -8.98 -1.12 -4.55
N VAL A 75 -7.95 -0.25 -4.60
CA VAL A 75 -6.62 -0.64 -5.07
C VAL A 75 -6.01 -1.76 -4.21
N ILE A 76 -6.15 -1.70 -2.89
CA ILE A 76 -5.69 -2.75 -1.98
C ILE A 76 -6.43 -4.06 -2.26
N SER A 77 -7.76 -4.01 -2.42
CA SER A 77 -8.56 -5.19 -2.75
C SER A 77 -8.14 -5.81 -4.08
N TRP A 78 -7.91 -4.99 -5.11
CA TRP A 78 -7.45 -5.42 -6.41
C TRP A 78 -6.01 -5.95 -6.39
N LEU A 79 -5.12 -5.38 -5.56
CA LEU A 79 -3.76 -5.89 -5.37
C LEU A 79 -3.76 -7.25 -4.67
N HIS A 80 -4.63 -7.47 -3.69
CA HIS A 80 -4.81 -8.78 -3.08
C HIS A 80 -5.27 -9.84 -4.09
N ALA A 81 -6.21 -9.47 -4.98
CA ALA A 81 -6.64 -10.35 -6.07
C ALA A 81 -5.50 -10.59 -7.07
N ALA A 82 -4.84 -9.53 -7.55
CA ALA A 82 -3.74 -9.62 -8.52
C ALA A 82 -2.51 -10.40 -8.00
N THR A 83 -2.32 -10.46 -6.68
CA THR A 83 -1.29 -11.29 -6.02
C THR A 83 -1.80 -12.68 -5.66
N ARG A 84 -3.00 -13.07 -6.12
CA ARG A 84 -3.67 -14.36 -5.90
C ARG A 84 -3.77 -14.76 -4.43
N GLY A 85 -3.88 -13.77 -3.53
CA GLY A 85 -3.87 -14.02 -2.11
C GLY A 85 -2.54 -14.49 -1.53
N ALA A 86 -1.41 -14.44 -2.26
CA ALA A 86 -0.10 -14.77 -1.71
C ALA A 86 0.23 -13.97 -0.42
N MET A 87 -0.31 -12.75 -0.34
CA MET A 87 -0.17 -11.87 0.83
C MET A 87 -1.30 -12.02 1.87
N TYR A 88 -2.39 -12.74 1.55
CA TYR A 88 -3.59 -12.88 2.40
C TYR A 88 -3.78 -14.29 2.96
N LEU A 89 -3.38 -15.32 2.22
CA LEU A 89 -3.55 -16.72 2.59
C LEU A 89 -2.61 -17.10 3.75
N PRO A 90 -3.04 -17.99 4.66
CA PRO A 90 -2.16 -18.57 5.67
C PRO A 90 -1.01 -19.35 5.03
N GLU A 91 0.16 -19.34 5.65
CA GLU A 91 1.39 -19.92 5.11
C GLU A 91 1.26 -21.40 4.71
N GLN A 92 0.46 -22.18 5.44
CA GLN A 92 0.19 -23.59 5.14
C GLN A 92 -0.52 -23.83 3.78
N TYR A 93 -1.15 -22.81 3.20
CA TYR A 93 -1.80 -22.88 1.89
C TYR A 93 -0.97 -22.25 0.76
N LEU A 94 0.22 -21.74 1.07
CA LEU A 94 1.15 -21.19 0.09
C LEU A 94 2.13 -22.25 -0.37
N ASP A 95 2.38 -22.28 -1.68
CA ASP A 95 3.48 -23.06 -2.26
C ASP A 95 4.85 -22.44 -1.87
N GLU A 96 5.93 -23.22 -1.95
CA GLU A 96 7.28 -22.81 -1.56
C GLU A 96 7.75 -21.56 -2.32
N ARG A 97 7.39 -21.47 -3.60
CA ARG A 97 7.63 -20.28 -4.42
C ARG A 97 6.88 -19.06 -3.88
N GLN A 98 5.60 -19.21 -3.55
CA GLN A 98 4.78 -18.10 -3.03
C GLN A 98 5.25 -17.63 -1.66
N ARG A 99 5.68 -18.54 -0.78
CA ARG A 99 6.29 -18.21 0.52
C ARG A 99 7.56 -17.38 0.35
N THR A 100 8.44 -17.80 -0.57
CA THR A 100 9.68 -17.07 -0.86
C THR A 100 9.40 -15.68 -1.42
N GLU A 101 8.45 -15.56 -2.36
CA GLU A 101 8.05 -14.27 -2.93
C GLU A 101 7.43 -13.34 -1.87
N ARG A 102 6.56 -13.87 -1.00
CA ARG A 102 6.00 -13.14 0.15
C ARG A 102 7.10 -12.65 1.08
N HIS A 103 8.02 -13.52 1.49
CA HIS A 103 9.12 -13.15 2.38
C HIS A 103 9.96 -12.02 1.77
N ARG A 104 10.37 -12.13 0.50
CA ARG A 104 11.11 -11.09 -0.22
C ARG A 104 10.35 -9.75 -0.27
N ALA A 105 9.04 -9.79 -0.46
CA ALA A 105 8.19 -8.61 -0.45
C ALA A 105 8.17 -7.94 0.94
N TYR A 106 7.99 -8.72 2.01
CA TYR A 106 8.03 -8.21 3.39
C TYR A 106 9.41 -7.65 3.77
N THR A 107 10.50 -8.34 3.46
CA THR A 107 11.86 -7.82 3.74
C THR A 107 12.10 -6.49 3.03
N SER A 108 11.71 -6.39 1.76
CA SER A 108 11.87 -5.15 0.99
C SER A 108 10.95 -4.04 1.53
N ALA A 109 9.73 -4.38 1.94
CA ALA A 109 8.77 -3.45 2.51
C ALA A 109 9.21 -2.93 3.87
N HIS A 110 9.83 -3.78 4.69
CA HIS A 110 10.43 -3.39 5.95
C HIS A 110 11.55 -2.37 5.70
N GLY A 111 12.49 -2.67 4.79
CA GLY A 111 13.55 -1.72 4.43
C GLY A 111 13.00 -0.38 3.92
N ALA A 112 11.95 -0.40 3.09
CA ALA A 112 11.33 0.82 2.59
C ALA A 112 10.58 1.61 3.69
N THR A 113 9.86 0.92 4.59
CA THR A 113 9.19 1.56 5.73
C THR A 113 10.23 2.17 6.67
N THR A 114 11.33 1.46 6.93
CA THR A 114 12.46 1.98 7.72
C THR A 114 13.09 3.21 7.07
N ALA A 115 13.22 3.23 5.74
CA ALA A 115 13.70 4.41 5.01
C ALA A 115 12.74 5.61 5.17
N VAL A 116 11.43 5.39 5.14
CA VAL A 116 10.42 6.43 5.42
C VAL A 116 10.57 6.95 6.85
N LEU A 117 10.71 6.07 7.84
CA LEU A 117 10.92 6.48 9.23
C LEU A 117 12.24 7.27 9.41
N ALA A 118 13.32 6.85 8.77
CA ALA A 118 14.60 7.56 8.79
C ALA A 118 14.47 8.94 8.14
N LEU A 119 13.74 9.05 7.02
CA LEU A 119 13.48 10.34 6.37
C LEU A 119 12.69 11.27 7.29
N LEU A 120 11.64 10.78 7.95
CA LEU A 120 10.87 11.59 8.91
C LEU A 120 11.72 12.06 10.08
N PHE A 121 12.59 11.19 10.60
CA PHE A 121 13.53 11.56 11.64
C PHE A 121 14.47 12.68 11.18
N VAL A 122 15.06 12.56 9.98
CA VAL A 122 15.93 13.60 9.42
C VAL A 122 15.17 14.91 9.22
N LEU A 123 13.96 14.87 8.65
CA LEU A 123 13.14 16.06 8.43
C LEU A 123 12.76 16.75 9.74
N ALA A 124 12.37 15.98 10.76
CA ALA A 124 12.02 16.54 12.08
C ALA A 124 13.22 17.24 12.74
N ASN A 125 14.42 16.64 12.66
CA ASN A 125 15.65 17.25 13.17
C ASN A 125 16.03 18.50 12.36
N PHE A 126 15.94 18.43 11.04
CA PHE A 126 16.26 19.55 10.16
C PHE A 126 15.36 20.77 10.42
N VAL A 127 14.06 20.56 10.61
CA VAL A 127 13.13 21.63 11.00
C VAL A 127 13.47 22.19 12.37
N SER A 128 13.84 21.33 13.32
CA SER A 128 14.21 21.75 14.68
C SER A 128 15.48 22.60 14.72
N TRP A 129 16.46 22.31 13.86
CA TRP A 129 17.71 23.08 13.75
C TRP A 129 17.52 24.49 13.18
N GLN A 130 16.43 24.74 12.46
CA GLN A 130 16.14 26.08 11.92
C GLN A 130 15.47 27.01 12.94
N GLN A 131 15.08 26.50 14.11
CA GLN A 131 14.43 27.31 15.14
C GLN A 131 15.47 27.90 16.10
N ASP A 132 15.54 29.22 16.17
CA ASP A 132 16.36 29.93 17.16
C ASP A 132 15.69 29.85 18.54
N GLY A 133 16.34 29.16 19.49
CA GLY A 133 15.85 29.06 20.88
C GLY A 133 16.15 27.71 21.55
N PRO A 134 15.75 27.54 22.82
CA PRO A 134 15.82 26.24 23.49
C PRO A 134 14.98 25.21 22.71
N LEU A 135 15.49 23.98 22.58
CA LEU A 135 14.84 22.85 21.91
C LEU A 135 13.42 22.63 22.45
N SER A 136 12.43 23.29 21.83
CA SER A 136 11.03 23.23 22.22
C SER A 136 10.19 22.97 20.97
N ILE A 137 10.06 21.69 20.62
CA ILE A 137 9.25 21.28 19.48
C ILE A 137 7.79 21.21 19.93
N THR A 138 6.99 22.17 19.50
CA THR A 138 5.53 22.10 19.67
C THR A 138 4.93 21.31 18.52
N ILE A 139 4.46 20.10 18.80
CA ILE A 139 3.77 19.27 17.80
C ILE A 139 2.26 19.51 17.91
N PRO A 140 1.58 19.99 16.85
CA PRO A 140 0.13 20.07 16.83
C PRO A 140 -0.49 18.71 17.16
N LEU A 141 -1.40 18.66 18.13
CA LEU A 141 -2.11 17.42 18.50
C LEU A 141 -2.83 16.79 17.29
N ALA A 142 -3.30 17.63 16.37
CA ALA A 142 -3.92 17.25 15.11
C ALA A 142 -3.01 16.43 14.17
N LEU A 143 -1.69 16.40 14.38
CA LEU A 143 -0.76 15.56 13.61
C LEU A 143 -0.61 14.15 14.16
N ILE A 144 -0.83 13.92 15.47
CA ILE A 144 -0.48 12.64 16.11
C ILE A 144 -1.28 11.49 15.50
N GLY A 145 -2.61 11.59 15.51
CA GLY A 145 -3.50 10.56 14.96
C GLY A 145 -3.30 10.35 13.45
N PRO A 146 -3.38 11.41 12.62
CA PRO A 146 -3.14 11.32 11.19
C PRO A 146 -1.78 10.74 10.81
N THR A 147 -0.71 11.10 11.51
CA THR A 147 0.64 10.58 11.25
C THR A 147 0.70 9.08 11.57
N ALA A 148 0.19 8.66 12.72
CA ALA A 148 0.13 7.25 13.09
C ALA A 148 -0.67 6.43 12.08
N LEU A 149 -1.83 6.94 11.63
CA LEU A 149 -2.67 6.29 10.63
C LEU A 149 -1.98 6.20 9.27
N THR A 150 -1.31 7.26 8.82
CA THR A 150 -0.59 7.30 7.53
C THR A 150 0.62 6.36 7.55
N LEU A 151 1.33 6.28 8.67
CA LEU A 151 2.40 5.32 8.88
C LEU A 151 1.88 3.87 8.87
N ALA A 152 0.78 3.61 9.58
CA ALA A 152 0.14 2.29 9.56
C ALA A 152 -0.28 1.91 8.14
N ALA A 153 -0.96 2.81 7.42
CA ALA A 153 -1.36 2.60 6.03
C ALA A 153 -0.14 2.32 5.13
N THR A 154 0.94 3.09 5.27
CA THR A 154 2.20 2.86 4.55
C THR A 154 2.75 1.47 4.85
N HIS A 155 2.89 1.12 6.14
CA HIS A 155 3.41 -0.17 6.57
C HIS A 155 2.59 -1.36 6.05
N TYR A 156 1.26 -1.28 6.13
CA TYR A 156 0.36 -2.36 5.68
C TYR A 156 0.34 -2.51 4.16
N THR A 157 0.43 -1.42 3.40
CA THR A 157 0.31 -1.45 1.94
C THR A 157 1.64 -1.71 1.23
N MET A 158 2.77 -1.37 1.84
CA MET A 158 4.08 -1.48 1.21
C MET A 158 4.42 -2.89 0.71
N PRO A 159 4.17 -3.99 1.46
CA PRO A 159 4.39 -5.34 0.95
C PRO A 159 3.55 -5.65 -0.29
N LEU A 160 2.30 -5.19 -0.35
CA LEU A 160 1.40 -5.40 -1.49
C LEU A 160 1.87 -4.66 -2.73
N LEU A 161 2.30 -3.40 -2.57
CA LEU A 161 2.85 -2.60 -3.67
C LEU A 161 4.10 -3.25 -4.25
N ILE A 162 5.01 -3.71 -3.40
CA ILE A 162 6.25 -4.39 -3.82
C ILE A 162 5.94 -5.73 -4.50
N ALA A 163 5.02 -6.53 -3.94
CA ALA A 163 4.62 -7.80 -4.53
C ALA A 163 3.97 -7.59 -5.90
N GLY A 164 3.00 -6.67 -6.02
CA GLY A 164 2.33 -6.35 -7.28
C GLY A 164 3.29 -5.84 -8.35
N TRP A 165 4.30 -5.06 -7.96
CA TRP A 165 5.33 -4.54 -8.87
C TRP A 165 6.28 -5.63 -9.40
N ARG A 166 6.64 -6.59 -8.55
CA ARG A 166 7.64 -7.63 -8.83
C ARG A 166 7.10 -8.87 -9.51
N LEU A 167 5.80 -9.16 -9.39
CA LEU A 167 5.21 -10.38 -9.92
C LEU A 167 5.53 -10.55 -11.43
N PRO A 168 5.91 -11.76 -11.90
CA PRO A 168 6.01 -12.03 -13.33
C PRO A 168 4.63 -11.95 -14.02
N ASP A 169 4.64 -11.92 -15.35
CA ASP A 169 3.41 -12.13 -16.12
C ASP A 169 2.90 -13.55 -15.94
N LEU A 170 1.58 -13.70 -15.99
CA LEU A 170 0.97 -15.02 -16.04
C LEU A 170 1.31 -15.70 -17.39
N PRO A 171 1.52 -17.03 -17.41
CA PRO A 171 1.41 -17.77 -18.65
C PRO A 171 0.05 -17.49 -19.30
N PRO A 172 -0.04 -17.38 -20.64
CA PRO A 172 -1.33 -17.36 -21.33
C PRO A 172 -2.16 -18.60 -20.90
N ASP A 173 -3.47 -18.45 -20.74
CA ASP A 173 -4.36 -19.59 -20.47
C ASP A 173 -4.39 -20.46 -21.73
N ASP A 174 -4.17 -21.76 -21.59
CA ASP A 174 -4.21 -22.73 -22.69
C ASP A 174 -5.61 -22.85 -23.34
N GLU A 175 -6.64 -22.20 -22.76
CA GLU A 175 -8.02 -22.17 -23.27
C GLU A 175 -8.18 -21.29 -24.53
N ASP A 176 -7.31 -20.30 -24.73
CA ASP A 176 -7.36 -19.41 -25.91
C ASP A 176 -6.71 -20.06 -27.15
N GLU A 177 -5.98 -21.17 -27.00
CA GLU A 177 -5.30 -21.88 -28.10
C GLU A 177 -6.24 -22.82 -28.89
N TYR A 178 -7.44 -23.10 -28.36
CA TYR A 178 -8.41 -24.01 -28.98
C TYR A 178 -9.61 -23.33 -29.66
N GLU A 179 -9.75 -22.00 -29.60
CA GLU A 179 -10.82 -21.27 -30.32
C GLU A 179 -10.43 -20.85 -31.75
N ASP A 180 -9.14 -20.95 -32.12
CA ASP A 180 -8.61 -20.55 -33.43
C ASP A 180 -8.18 -21.74 -34.34
N ALA A 181 -8.57 -22.98 -34.02
CA ALA A 181 -8.29 -24.19 -34.81
C ALA A 181 -9.55 -24.88 -35.36
#